data_AF-A0A950KWZ6-F1
#
_entry.id   AF-A0A950KWZ6-F1
#
_cell.length_a   1.000
_cell.length_b   1.000
_cell.length_c   1.000
_cell.angle_alpha   90.00
_cell.angle_beta   90.00
_cell.angle_gamma   90.00
#
_symmetry.space_group_name_H-M   'P 1'
#
loop_
_entity.id
_entity.type
_entity.pdbx_description
1 polymer ?
#
loop_
_entity_poly.entity_id
_entity_poly.type
_entity_poly.pdbx_seq_one_letter_code
_entity_poly.pdbx_strand_id
1 'polypeptide(L)'
;MDAKPEPKHKGVVVRARRRAKPKIAANADGNYGLVYNGGPVVECAYVYPIFLGTQWQDNESYAALAGQLQLFLSDYYSSSAVSMLRQYGFLSGAFIAAHFEGASAALDDAGLAQLVSTLHAEGIVPDDAANQGTSQSQHIALVFFDDTVGFSDSNIGAFGQGLYGYHSVNTALRNLPFYYGAIAPMDDTSVAPDPGMAAVPQLDRICRVSTHELSEWVSDPFISITQAPTGWYSQSWGEIGDICEGYYGNFQVSHSDGTVNTWAMQLIYSLADDAAGNTPCVASSQAGYVAPADKAIRSVELPAIAAAHRGRELLPAAYRDRGLLPLPPTYRVAGGRLRRQLDVYRYGRHLMADFPHTNVHPQIPALLREIADALDREKVMVGRDRRAPKAA
;
A
#
# COMPACT_ATOMS: atom_id res chain seq x y z
N MET A 1 -11.48 -49.27 -29.19
CA MET A 1 -10.51 -48.45 -28.44
C MET A 1 -11.32 -47.33 -27.81
N ASP A 2 -11.87 -47.59 -26.62
CA ASP A 2 -12.72 -46.65 -25.90
C ASP A 2 -11.84 -45.78 -25.01
N ALA A 3 -11.76 -44.49 -25.32
CA ALA A 3 -11.08 -43.52 -24.49
C ALA A 3 -11.92 -43.26 -23.23
N LYS A 4 -11.39 -43.63 -22.06
CA LYS A 4 -11.98 -43.26 -20.77
C LYS A 4 -11.96 -41.73 -20.62
N PRO A 5 -13.07 -41.11 -20.18
CA PRO A 5 -13.07 -39.69 -19.87
C PRO A 5 -12.22 -39.41 -18.63
N GLU A 6 -11.39 -38.39 -18.74
CA GLU A 6 -10.49 -37.87 -17.71
C GLU A 6 -11.30 -37.33 -16.51
N PRO A 7 -10.87 -37.58 -15.27
CA PRO A 7 -11.62 -37.15 -14.09
C PRO A 7 -11.54 -35.62 -13.96
N LYS A 8 -12.70 -34.96 -14.02
CA LYS A 8 -12.83 -33.53 -13.71
C LYS A 8 -12.41 -33.29 -12.27
N HIS A 9 -11.26 -32.67 -12.06
CA HIS A 9 -10.86 -32.15 -10.76
C HIS A 9 -11.87 -31.09 -10.31
N LYS A 10 -12.62 -31.41 -9.25
CA LYS A 10 -13.49 -30.46 -8.56
C LYS A 10 -12.59 -29.44 -7.85
N GLY A 11 -12.49 -28.23 -8.40
CA GLY A 11 -11.94 -27.10 -7.68
C GLY A 11 -12.72 -26.92 -6.37
N VAL A 12 -12.00 -26.92 -5.25
CA VAL A 12 -12.58 -26.61 -3.95
C VAL A 12 -12.84 -25.10 -3.95
N VAL A 13 -14.11 -24.72 -4.13
CA VAL A 13 -14.56 -23.35 -3.94
C VAL A 13 -14.48 -23.05 -2.45
N VAL A 14 -13.51 -22.25 -2.03
CA VAL A 14 -13.56 -21.60 -0.70
C VAL A 14 -14.62 -20.51 -0.80
N ARG A 15 -15.88 -20.90 -0.57
CA ARG A 15 -16.93 -19.92 -0.35
C ARG A 15 -16.60 -19.22 0.96
N ALA A 16 -16.29 -17.92 0.91
CA ALA A 16 -16.46 -17.05 2.07
C ALA A 16 -17.96 -17.02 2.40
N ARG A 17 -18.44 -18.04 3.13
CA ARG A 17 -19.75 -17.96 3.76
C ARG A 17 -19.61 -16.86 4.80
N ARG A 18 -20.32 -15.74 4.60
CA ARG A 18 -20.63 -14.74 5.63
C ARG A 18 -21.32 -15.46 6.80
N ARG A 19 -20.54 -16.01 7.72
CA ARG A 19 -20.95 -16.18 9.11
C ARG A 19 -20.67 -14.85 9.76
N ALA A 20 -21.64 -14.32 10.49
CA ALA A 20 -21.37 -13.27 11.47
C ALA A 20 -20.17 -13.73 12.31
N LYS A 21 -18.99 -13.13 12.09
CA LYS A 21 -17.79 -13.46 12.86
C LYS A 21 -18.13 -13.08 14.31
N PRO A 22 -17.94 -13.99 15.28
CA PRO A 22 -18.20 -13.67 16.69
C PRO A 22 -17.38 -12.45 17.09
N LYS A 23 -17.92 -11.62 17.99
CA LYS A 23 -17.16 -10.54 18.66
C LYS A 23 -15.79 -11.07 18.98
N ILE A 24 -14.80 -10.38 18.43
CA ILE A 24 -13.43 -10.83 18.44
C ILE A 24 -12.99 -11.15 19.87
N ALA A 25 -12.81 -12.45 20.14
CA ALA A 25 -12.01 -12.89 21.27
C ALA A 25 -10.61 -13.10 20.71
N ALA A 26 -9.65 -12.28 21.16
CA ALA A 26 -8.26 -12.51 20.87
C ALA A 26 -7.91 -13.97 21.21
N ASN A 27 -7.00 -14.58 20.44
CA ASN A 27 -6.37 -15.82 20.87
C ASN A 27 -5.79 -15.61 22.27
N ALA A 28 -5.59 -16.68 23.04
CA ALA A 28 -5.08 -16.63 24.42
C ALA A 28 -3.75 -15.84 24.57
N ASP A 29 -3.08 -15.56 23.45
CA ASP A 29 -1.78 -14.90 23.35
C ASP A 29 -1.89 -13.43 22.89
N GLY A 30 -3.09 -12.89 22.67
CA GLY A 30 -3.31 -11.50 22.27
C GLY A 30 -2.82 -11.15 20.87
N ASN A 31 -2.68 -12.14 19.98
CA ASN A 31 -2.23 -11.93 18.60
C ASN A 31 -3.19 -12.61 17.63
N TYR A 32 -3.65 -11.88 16.62
CA TYR A 32 -4.51 -12.39 15.53
C TYR A 32 -3.76 -13.31 14.57
N GLY A 33 -2.50 -13.61 14.85
CA GLY A 33 -1.65 -14.44 14.01
C GLY A 33 -1.26 -13.75 12.70
N LEU A 34 -1.35 -12.41 12.66
CA LEU A 34 -0.90 -11.64 11.51
C LEU A 34 0.61 -11.75 11.41
N VAL A 35 1.09 -12.25 10.27
CA VAL A 35 2.51 -12.40 9.98
C VAL A 35 2.82 -11.91 8.57
N TYR A 36 4.05 -11.45 8.37
CA TYR A 36 4.53 -11.11 7.04
C TYR A 36 5.02 -12.37 6.32
N ASN A 37 4.30 -12.79 5.28
CA ASN A 37 4.56 -14.01 4.50
C ASN A 37 5.56 -13.79 3.35
N GLY A 38 6.22 -12.62 3.29
CA GLY A 38 7.02 -12.23 2.14
C GLY A 38 6.17 -11.81 0.95
N GLY A 39 6.79 -11.28 -0.10
CA GLY A 39 6.07 -10.65 -1.22
C GLY A 39 6.24 -9.14 -1.22
N PRO A 40 5.54 -8.43 -2.12
CA PRO A 40 5.56 -6.98 -2.19
C PRO A 40 4.63 -6.34 -1.14
N VAL A 41 4.92 -5.08 -0.83
CA VAL A 41 4.05 -4.12 -0.13
C VAL A 41 4.09 -2.83 -0.95
N VAL A 42 3.03 -2.02 -0.89
CA VAL A 42 3.01 -0.73 -1.60
C VAL A 42 3.57 0.37 -0.71
N GLU A 43 4.86 0.67 -0.89
CA GLU A 43 5.52 1.72 -0.09
C GLU A 43 5.02 3.12 -0.46
N CYS A 44 4.72 3.35 -1.74
CA CYS A 44 4.16 4.60 -2.24
C CYS A 44 2.88 4.33 -3.03
N ALA A 45 1.72 4.76 -2.53
CA ALA A 45 0.43 4.50 -3.17
C ALA A 45 -0.10 5.75 -3.90
N TYR A 46 0.02 5.77 -5.23
CA TYR A 46 -0.57 6.78 -6.11
C TYR A 46 -1.87 6.25 -6.68
N VAL A 47 -2.99 6.75 -6.16
CA VAL A 47 -4.33 6.26 -6.51
C VAL A 47 -4.93 7.10 -7.62
N TYR A 48 -5.42 6.39 -8.64
CA TYR A 48 -6.16 6.89 -9.79
C TYR A 48 -7.59 6.38 -9.70
N PRO A 49 -8.54 7.20 -9.20
CA PRO A 49 -9.94 6.83 -9.19
C PRO A 49 -10.48 6.75 -10.61
N ILE A 50 -11.13 5.63 -10.92
CA ILE A 50 -11.84 5.44 -12.18
C ILE A 50 -13.31 5.31 -11.85
N PHE A 51 -14.10 6.31 -12.22
CA PHE A 51 -15.54 6.30 -12.05
C PHE A 51 -16.17 5.60 -13.25
N LEU A 52 -16.51 4.33 -13.06
CA LEU A 52 -16.97 3.43 -14.11
C LEU A 52 -18.50 3.39 -14.18
N GLY A 53 -19.02 3.80 -15.33
CA GLY A 53 -20.45 3.85 -15.63
C GLY A 53 -20.94 5.25 -15.96
N THR A 54 -22.11 5.31 -16.58
CA THR A 54 -22.66 6.54 -17.17
C THR A 54 -23.22 7.53 -16.13
N GLN A 55 -23.68 7.05 -14.97
CA GLN A 55 -24.29 7.89 -13.93
C GLN A 55 -23.31 8.92 -13.39
N TRP A 56 -22.02 8.60 -13.31
CA TRP A 56 -20.99 9.50 -12.81
C TRP A 56 -20.90 10.84 -13.56
N GLN A 57 -21.37 10.89 -14.80
CA GLN A 57 -21.43 12.10 -15.62
C GLN A 57 -22.86 12.58 -15.87
N ASP A 58 -23.80 11.65 -16.07
CA ASP A 58 -25.16 11.97 -16.51
C ASP A 58 -26.12 12.29 -15.35
N ASN A 59 -25.75 11.95 -14.12
CA ASN A 59 -26.59 12.11 -12.93
C ASN A 59 -25.93 13.06 -11.92
N GLU A 60 -26.61 14.16 -11.61
CA GLU A 60 -26.12 15.20 -10.70
C GLU A 60 -25.75 14.67 -9.30
N SER A 61 -26.52 13.70 -8.78
CA SER A 61 -26.24 13.09 -7.47
C SER A 61 -24.95 12.26 -7.50
N TYR A 62 -24.72 11.51 -8.59
CA TYR A 62 -23.48 10.75 -8.77
C TYR A 62 -22.28 11.66 -9.05
N ALA A 63 -22.46 12.75 -9.81
CA ALA A 63 -21.41 13.76 -10.00
C ALA A 63 -21.02 14.42 -8.67
N ALA A 64 -22.00 14.75 -7.81
CA ALA A 64 -21.75 15.26 -6.47
C ALA A 64 -21.03 14.22 -5.59
N LEU A 65 -21.45 12.96 -5.65
CA LEU A 65 -20.81 11.85 -4.94
C LEU A 65 -19.35 11.66 -5.39
N ALA A 66 -19.06 11.70 -6.70
CA ALA A 66 -17.70 11.63 -7.23
C ALA A 66 -16.82 12.78 -6.71
N GLY A 67 -17.38 13.99 -6.61
CA GLY A 67 -16.71 15.12 -5.98
C GLY A 67 -16.36 14.88 -4.52
N GLN A 68 -17.29 14.31 -3.74
CA GLN A 68 -17.05 13.93 -2.34
C GLN A 68 -16.01 12.81 -2.21
N LEU A 69 -16.02 11.82 -3.10
CA LEU A 69 -15.06 10.72 -3.08
C LEU A 69 -13.64 11.18 -3.43
N GLN A 70 -13.48 12.12 -4.36
CA GLN A 70 -12.19 12.74 -4.63
C GLN A 70 -11.67 13.51 -3.41
N LEU A 71 -12.54 14.26 -2.73
CA LEU A 71 -12.18 14.99 -1.52
C LEU A 71 -11.81 14.01 -0.38
N PHE A 72 -12.58 12.94 -0.20
CA PHE A 72 -12.28 11.85 0.72
C PHE A 72 -10.90 11.25 0.47
N LEU A 73 -10.56 10.91 -0.78
CA LEU A 73 -9.26 10.30 -1.09
C LEU A 73 -8.10 11.26 -0.82
N SER A 74 -8.26 12.54 -1.17
CA SER A 74 -7.29 13.58 -0.82
C SER A 74 -7.10 13.70 0.70
N ASP A 75 -8.20 13.71 1.45
CA ASP A 75 -8.19 13.78 2.91
C ASP A 75 -7.60 12.52 3.54
N TYR A 76 -7.96 11.34 3.05
CA TYR A 76 -7.44 10.07 3.52
C TYR A 76 -5.91 10.04 3.45
N TYR A 77 -5.33 10.43 2.31
CA TYR A 77 -3.87 10.46 2.13
C TYR A 77 -3.14 11.54 2.93
N SER A 78 -3.85 12.57 3.41
CA SER A 78 -3.29 13.59 4.31
C SER A 78 -3.58 13.32 5.79
N SER A 79 -4.36 12.29 6.11
CA SER A 79 -4.80 11.98 7.47
C SER A 79 -3.86 11.05 8.24
N SER A 80 -4.08 10.96 9.55
CA SER A 80 -3.46 9.94 10.39
C SER A 80 -3.98 8.53 10.10
N ALA A 81 -5.11 8.39 9.40
CA ALA A 81 -5.71 7.09 9.08
C ALA A 81 -4.85 6.30 8.09
N VAL A 82 -4.33 6.92 7.03
CA VAL A 82 -3.37 6.23 6.15
C VAL A 82 -2.00 6.05 6.82
N SER A 83 -1.64 6.98 7.72
CA SER A 83 -0.32 6.99 8.36
C SER A 83 -0.08 5.76 9.24
N MET A 84 -1.14 5.14 9.79
CA MET A 84 -1.01 3.90 10.54
C MET A 84 -0.47 2.74 9.69
N LEU A 85 -0.65 2.78 8.35
CA LEU A 85 -0.13 1.76 7.45
C LEU A 85 1.41 1.79 7.37
N ARG A 86 2.07 2.80 7.95
CA ARG A 86 3.52 2.79 8.14
C ARG A 86 3.98 1.54 8.87
N GLN A 87 3.18 0.97 9.77
CA GLN A 87 3.54 -0.28 10.43
C GLN A 87 3.62 -1.49 9.48
N TYR A 88 3.09 -1.37 8.26
CA TYR A 88 3.03 -2.45 7.28
C TYR A 88 3.94 -2.26 6.06
N GLY A 89 4.64 -1.13 5.91
CA GLY A 89 5.45 -0.87 4.71
C GLY A 89 5.26 0.50 4.10
N PHE A 90 4.09 1.10 4.34
CA PHE A 90 3.69 2.37 3.74
C PHE A 90 4.64 3.51 4.11
N LEU A 91 4.91 4.38 3.15
CA LEU A 91 5.68 5.60 3.36
C LEU A 91 4.86 6.82 3.04
N SER A 92 4.24 6.81 1.87
CA SER A 92 3.50 7.96 1.37
C SER A 92 2.49 7.54 0.34
N GLY A 93 1.54 8.41 0.05
CA GLY A 93 0.61 8.20 -1.04
C GLY A 93 -0.06 9.51 -1.40
N ALA A 94 -0.77 9.48 -2.51
CA ALA A 94 -1.54 10.61 -2.96
C ALA A 94 -2.70 10.15 -3.82
N PHE A 95 -3.81 10.86 -3.71
CA PHE A 95 -4.77 10.98 -4.79
C PHE A 95 -4.11 11.76 -5.95
N ILE A 96 -4.20 11.24 -7.17
CA ILE A 96 -3.61 11.88 -8.36
C ILE A 96 -4.66 12.64 -9.16
N ALA A 97 -5.51 11.91 -9.89
CA ALA A 97 -6.55 12.47 -10.72
C ALA A 97 -7.63 11.42 -10.94
N ALA A 98 -8.89 11.87 -10.98
CA ALA A 98 -10.01 11.03 -11.35
C ALA A 98 -10.15 10.92 -12.87
N HIS A 99 -10.55 9.74 -13.34
CA HIS A 99 -10.98 9.47 -14.70
C HIS A 99 -12.41 8.98 -14.70
N PHE A 100 -13.17 9.34 -15.73
CA PHE A 100 -14.57 8.92 -15.90
C PHE A 100 -14.68 8.04 -17.12
N GLU A 101 -15.15 6.81 -16.92
CA GLU A 101 -15.16 5.78 -17.95
C GLU A 101 -16.59 5.32 -18.23
N GLY A 102 -17.04 5.54 -19.46
CA GLY A 102 -18.37 5.14 -19.90
C GLY A 102 -18.40 3.65 -20.23
N ALA A 103 -18.73 2.80 -19.26
CA ALA A 103 -18.99 1.38 -19.52
C ALA A 103 -20.49 1.07 -19.48
N SER A 104 -20.91 0.12 -20.33
CA SER A 104 -22.31 -0.32 -20.43
C SER A 104 -22.49 -1.83 -20.38
N ALA A 105 -21.44 -2.61 -20.12
CA ALA A 105 -21.49 -4.07 -20.05
C ALA A 105 -21.09 -4.55 -18.66
N ALA A 106 -21.73 -5.64 -18.22
CA ALA A 106 -21.30 -6.32 -17.00
C ALA A 106 -19.88 -6.85 -17.16
N LEU A 107 -19.07 -6.70 -16.10
CA LEU A 107 -17.67 -7.11 -16.08
C LEU A 107 -17.47 -8.30 -15.14
N ASP A 108 -16.43 -9.09 -15.43
CA ASP A 108 -15.76 -9.97 -14.49
C ASP A 108 -14.36 -9.40 -14.19
N ASP A 109 -13.54 -10.11 -13.42
CA ASP A 109 -12.20 -9.64 -13.07
C ASP A 109 -11.29 -9.48 -14.29
N ALA A 110 -11.39 -10.39 -15.25
CA ALA A 110 -10.62 -10.34 -16.48
C ALA A 110 -11.01 -9.12 -17.34
N GLY A 111 -12.30 -8.81 -17.43
CA GLY A 111 -12.82 -7.62 -18.09
C GLY A 111 -12.36 -6.34 -17.41
N LEU A 112 -12.36 -6.29 -16.08
CA LEU A 112 -11.85 -5.14 -15.33
C LEU A 112 -10.35 -4.94 -15.53
N ALA A 113 -9.56 -6.02 -15.47
CA ALA A 113 -8.13 -5.95 -15.74
C ALA A 113 -7.84 -5.46 -17.18
N GLN A 114 -8.64 -5.89 -18.15
CA GLN A 114 -8.51 -5.43 -19.54
C GLN A 114 -8.87 -3.94 -19.68
N LEU A 115 -9.92 -3.47 -18.99
CA LEU A 115 -10.29 -2.05 -18.95
C LEU A 115 -9.12 -1.20 -18.42
N VAL A 116 -8.58 -1.56 -17.25
CA VAL A 116 -7.46 -0.83 -16.66
C VAL A 116 -6.22 -0.90 -17.54
N SER A 117 -5.96 -2.03 -18.20
CA SER A 117 -4.88 -2.14 -19.19
C SER A 117 -5.08 -1.21 -20.39
N THR A 118 -6.32 -0.91 -20.79
CA THR A 118 -6.61 0.07 -21.85
C THR A 118 -6.35 1.50 -21.36
N LEU A 119 -6.89 1.86 -20.19
CA LEU A 119 -6.65 3.18 -19.57
C LEU A 119 -5.16 3.45 -19.34
N HIS A 120 -4.41 2.39 -19.04
CA HIS A 120 -2.96 2.42 -19.00
C HIS A 120 -2.36 2.79 -20.35
N ALA A 121 -2.76 2.08 -21.42
CA ALA A 121 -2.24 2.33 -22.77
C ALA A 121 -2.56 3.75 -23.27
N GLU A 122 -3.64 4.35 -22.75
CA GLU A 122 -4.05 5.74 -22.98
C GLU A 122 -3.28 6.75 -22.12
N GLY A 123 -2.48 6.28 -21.15
CA GLY A 123 -1.68 7.13 -20.25
C GLY A 123 -2.46 7.72 -19.08
N ILE A 124 -3.68 7.24 -18.82
CA ILE A 124 -4.50 7.65 -17.67
C ILE A 124 -3.93 7.10 -16.36
N VAL A 125 -3.58 5.81 -16.36
CA VAL A 125 -2.82 5.17 -15.28
C VAL A 125 -1.39 4.96 -15.78
N PRO A 126 -0.38 5.65 -15.23
CA PRO A 126 0.99 5.57 -15.72
C PRO A 126 1.66 4.22 -15.48
N ASP A 127 2.66 3.91 -16.31
CA ASP A 127 3.63 2.85 -16.06
C ASP A 127 4.48 3.17 -14.84
N ASP A 128 4.68 2.16 -14.01
CA ASP A 128 5.74 2.20 -13.02
C ASP A 128 7.09 1.86 -13.67
N ALA A 129 7.54 2.76 -14.54
CA ALA A 129 8.79 2.63 -15.26
C ALA A 129 9.99 2.44 -14.32
N ALA A 130 9.92 3.02 -13.12
CA ALA A 130 10.96 2.93 -12.11
C ALA A 130 11.07 1.52 -11.50
N ASN A 131 9.97 0.76 -11.48
CA ASN A 131 9.90 -0.58 -10.90
C ASN A 131 9.77 -1.69 -11.96
N GLN A 132 10.10 -1.41 -13.23
CA GLN A 132 10.09 -2.42 -14.29
C GLN A 132 10.95 -3.64 -13.94
N GLY A 133 10.40 -4.84 -14.13
CA GLY A 133 11.07 -6.10 -13.80
C GLY A 133 11.03 -6.46 -12.31
N THR A 134 10.38 -5.65 -11.48
CA THR A 134 10.04 -6.01 -10.10
C THR A 134 8.58 -6.46 -10.00
N SER A 135 8.20 -7.02 -8.85
CA SER A 135 6.79 -7.32 -8.52
C SER A 135 6.08 -6.12 -7.86
N GLN A 136 6.59 -4.90 -8.01
CA GLN A 136 6.08 -3.70 -7.34
C GLN A 136 5.51 -2.70 -8.34
N SER A 137 4.35 -2.14 -8.02
CA SER A 137 3.80 -0.93 -8.64
C SER A 137 3.49 0.10 -7.54
N GLN A 138 3.69 1.37 -7.83
CA GLN A 138 3.24 2.48 -7.00
C GLN A 138 1.91 3.05 -7.47
N HIS A 139 1.48 2.70 -8.69
CA HIS A 139 0.25 3.17 -9.28
C HIS A 139 -0.88 2.16 -9.04
N ILE A 140 -2.00 2.68 -8.53
CA ILE A 140 -3.17 1.92 -8.12
C ILE A 140 -4.39 2.47 -8.85
N ALA A 141 -5.07 1.63 -9.62
CA ALA A 141 -6.32 1.97 -10.28
C ALA A 141 -7.51 1.54 -9.41
N LEU A 142 -8.15 2.49 -8.73
CA LEU A 142 -9.30 2.21 -7.85
C LEU A 142 -10.60 2.51 -8.61
N VAL A 143 -11.34 1.46 -8.98
CA VAL A 143 -12.51 1.58 -9.84
C VAL A 143 -13.79 1.65 -9.00
N PHE A 144 -14.50 2.77 -9.08
CA PHE A 144 -15.81 2.95 -8.46
C PHE A 144 -16.91 2.65 -9.47
N PHE A 145 -17.70 1.62 -9.22
CA PHE A 145 -18.82 1.25 -10.09
C PHE A 145 -20.04 2.12 -9.78
N ASP A 146 -20.82 2.50 -10.79
CA ASP A 146 -22.20 2.92 -10.59
C ASP A 146 -23.18 1.73 -10.71
N ASP A 147 -24.45 2.00 -10.42
CA ASP A 147 -25.52 1.00 -10.48
C ASP A 147 -25.91 0.53 -11.90
N THR A 148 -25.30 1.07 -12.96
CA THR A 148 -25.54 0.66 -14.35
C THR A 148 -24.59 -0.42 -14.83
N VAL A 149 -23.48 -0.63 -14.12
CA VAL A 149 -22.46 -1.62 -14.47
C VAL A 149 -22.51 -2.80 -13.49
N GLY A 150 -22.89 -3.97 -13.99
CA GLY A 150 -22.84 -5.20 -13.20
C GLY A 150 -21.41 -5.74 -13.03
N PHE A 151 -21.14 -6.39 -11.92
CA PHE A 151 -19.91 -7.18 -11.72
C PHE A 151 -20.24 -8.59 -11.22
N SER A 152 -19.67 -9.60 -11.86
CA SER A 152 -19.78 -10.99 -11.42
C SER A 152 -18.62 -11.83 -11.92
N ASP A 153 -17.80 -12.32 -10.99
CA ASP A 153 -16.72 -13.25 -11.26
C ASP A 153 -16.96 -14.60 -10.56
N SER A 154 -16.60 -15.70 -11.21
CA SER A 154 -16.84 -17.06 -10.68
C SER A 154 -16.01 -17.41 -9.43
N ASN A 155 -14.88 -16.73 -9.23
CA ASN A 155 -13.97 -16.94 -8.11
C ASN A 155 -14.11 -15.87 -7.02
N ILE A 156 -14.40 -14.63 -7.40
CA ILE A 156 -14.51 -13.50 -6.45
C ILE A 156 -15.95 -13.35 -5.94
N GLY A 157 -16.95 -13.51 -6.80
CA GLY A 157 -18.36 -13.30 -6.50
C GLY A 157 -18.96 -12.14 -7.29
N ALA A 158 -20.13 -11.67 -6.85
CA ALA A 158 -20.89 -10.63 -7.52
C ALA A 158 -21.19 -9.47 -6.58
N PHE A 159 -21.13 -8.24 -7.11
CA PHE A 159 -21.55 -7.06 -6.36
C PHE A 159 -23.02 -7.16 -5.97
N GLY A 160 -23.32 -6.69 -4.76
CA GLY A 160 -24.65 -6.83 -4.17
C GLY A 160 -24.97 -8.21 -3.58
N GLN A 161 -24.06 -9.18 -3.69
CA GLN A 161 -24.19 -10.51 -3.08
C GLN A 161 -23.17 -10.75 -1.95
N GLY A 162 -22.86 -9.67 -1.22
CA GLY A 162 -21.90 -9.68 -0.12
C GLY A 162 -20.45 -9.45 -0.53
N LEU A 163 -20.20 -9.13 -1.80
CA LEU A 163 -18.95 -8.53 -2.28
C LEU A 163 -19.18 -7.02 -2.42
N TYR A 164 -18.36 -6.22 -1.75
CA TYR A 164 -18.46 -4.75 -1.75
C TYR A 164 -17.23 -4.06 -2.30
N GLY A 165 -16.08 -4.70 -2.20
CA GLY A 165 -14.87 -4.30 -2.88
C GLY A 165 -13.96 -5.52 -3.06
N TYR A 166 -12.90 -5.30 -3.81
CA TYR A 166 -11.72 -6.16 -3.81
C TYR A 166 -10.54 -5.39 -4.42
N HIS A 167 -9.33 -5.88 -4.18
CA HIS A 167 -8.14 -5.46 -4.91
C HIS A 167 -7.45 -6.66 -5.56
N SER A 168 -6.66 -6.40 -6.61
CA SER A 168 -6.02 -7.44 -7.42
C SER A 168 -4.76 -6.91 -8.12
N VAL A 169 -4.05 -7.82 -8.75
CA VAL A 169 -2.88 -7.55 -9.56
C VAL A 169 -2.95 -8.33 -10.86
N ASN A 170 -2.67 -7.66 -11.96
CA ASN A 170 -2.47 -8.33 -13.24
C ASN A 170 -1.01 -8.20 -13.67
N THR A 171 -0.40 -9.35 -13.95
CA THR A 171 0.97 -9.45 -14.48
C THR A 171 1.01 -9.99 -15.90
N ALA A 172 -0.12 -10.52 -16.41
CA ALA A 172 -0.19 -11.28 -17.64
C ALA A 172 -0.36 -10.40 -18.89
N LEU A 173 -1.04 -9.25 -18.77
CA LEU A 173 -1.38 -8.43 -19.95
C LEU A 173 -0.20 -7.60 -20.49
N ARG A 174 0.77 -7.23 -19.65
CA ARG A 174 1.84 -6.29 -20.03
C ARG A 174 3.25 -6.68 -19.59
N ASN A 175 3.46 -7.90 -19.08
CA ASN A 175 4.72 -8.35 -18.47
C ASN A 175 5.24 -7.42 -17.34
N LEU A 176 4.37 -6.57 -16.80
CA LEU A 176 4.60 -5.65 -15.69
C LEU A 176 3.40 -5.77 -14.74
N PRO A 177 3.62 -5.86 -13.42
CA PRO A 177 2.53 -5.82 -12.46
C PRO A 177 1.84 -4.45 -12.52
N PHE A 178 0.54 -4.44 -12.67
CA PHE A 178 -0.27 -3.27 -12.35
C PHE A 178 -1.35 -3.65 -11.34
N TYR A 179 -1.60 -2.72 -10.43
CA TYR A 179 -2.55 -2.87 -9.36
C TYR A 179 -3.87 -2.22 -9.78
N TYR A 180 -4.94 -3.02 -9.79
CA TYR A 180 -6.32 -2.52 -9.88
C TYR A 180 -7.25 -3.17 -8.84
N GLY A 181 -8.39 -2.54 -8.60
CA GLY A 181 -9.34 -2.94 -7.57
C GLY A 181 -10.65 -2.22 -7.81
N ALA A 182 -11.70 -2.70 -7.17
CA ALA A 182 -13.04 -2.22 -7.43
C ALA A 182 -13.80 -2.01 -6.13
N ILE A 183 -14.67 -1.00 -6.16
CA ILE A 183 -15.67 -0.73 -5.14
C ILE A 183 -17.03 -0.82 -5.83
N ALA A 184 -17.93 -1.61 -5.24
CA ALA A 184 -19.30 -1.74 -5.69
C ALA A 184 -20.04 -0.39 -5.64
N PRO A 185 -21.22 -0.27 -6.26
CA PRO A 185 -21.99 0.99 -6.23
C PRO A 185 -22.40 1.44 -4.82
N MET A 186 -22.52 0.49 -3.89
CA MET A 186 -22.94 0.71 -2.49
C MET A 186 -24.29 1.45 -2.34
N ASP A 187 -25.12 1.42 -3.39
CA ASP A 187 -26.51 1.85 -3.34
C ASP A 187 -27.35 0.97 -2.39
N ASP A 188 -28.58 1.37 -2.08
CA ASP A 188 -29.43 0.62 -1.15
C ASP A 188 -29.72 -0.81 -1.64
N THR A 189 -29.73 -1.04 -2.96
CA THR A 189 -29.94 -2.38 -3.54
C THR A 189 -28.76 -3.29 -3.25
N SER A 190 -27.53 -2.83 -3.49
CA SER A 190 -26.32 -3.62 -3.30
C SER A 190 -26.07 -3.96 -1.83
N VAL A 191 -26.43 -3.08 -0.89
CA VAL A 191 -26.22 -3.34 0.53
C VAL A 191 -27.43 -3.92 1.26
N ALA A 192 -28.57 -4.14 0.60
CA ALA A 192 -29.77 -4.71 1.21
C ALA A 192 -29.52 -5.98 2.06
N PRO A 193 -28.60 -6.91 1.70
CA PRO A 193 -28.29 -8.08 2.52
C PRO A 193 -27.48 -7.79 3.80
N ASP A 194 -27.00 -6.57 4.00
CA ASP A 194 -26.13 -6.15 5.10
C ASP A 194 -26.75 -4.96 5.86
N PRO A 195 -27.45 -5.23 6.98
CA PRO A 195 -28.10 -4.18 7.77
C PRO A 195 -27.12 -3.13 8.31
N GLY A 196 -25.84 -3.48 8.51
CA GLY A 196 -24.84 -2.56 9.04
C GLY A 196 -24.40 -1.53 7.99
N MET A 197 -24.27 -1.96 6.74
CA MET A 197 -24.01 -1.05 5.61
C MET A 197 -25.28 -0.28 5.22
N ALA A 198 -26.44 -0.91 5.19
CA ALA A 198 -27.71 -0.27 4.86
C ALA A 198 -28.10 0.88 5.82
N ALA A 199 -27.60 0.85 7.07
CA ALA A 199 -27.91 1.85 8.09
C ALA A 199 -27.19 3.20 7.94
N VAL A 200 -26.24 3.33 7.01
CA VAL A 200 -25.48 4.58 6.79
C VAL A 200 -25.63 5.09 5.35
N PRO A 201 -25.38 6.38 5.06
CA PRO A 201 -25.45 6.93 3.71
C PRO A 201 -24.48 6.26 2.73
N GLN A 202 -24.78 6.30 1.42
CA GLN A 202 -23.96 5.68 0.36
C GLN A 202 -22.49 6.12 0.41
N LEU A 203 -22.23 7.42 0.60
CA LEU A 203 -20.87 7.95 0.74
C LEU A 203 -20.10 7.25 1.87
N ASP A 204 -20.70 7.10 3.05
CA ASP A 204 -20.07 6.44 4.19
C ASP A 204 -19.76 4.97 3.91
N ARG A 205 -20.65 4.29 3.18
CA ARG A 205 -20.45 2.88 2.76
C ARG A 205 -19.23 2.78 1.84
N ILE A 206 -19.15 3.66 0.83
CA ILE A 206 -18.03 3.69 -0.12
C ILE A 206 -16.73 4.02 0.61
N CYS A 207 -16.72 5.01 1.50
CA CYS A 207 -15.52 5.36 2.27
C CYS A 207 -15.04 4.18 3.14
N ARG A 208 -15.96 3.47 3.83
CA ARG A 208 -15.61 2.28 4.64
C ARG A 208 -14.93 1.21 3.81
N VAL A 209 -15.55 0.81 2.70
CA VAL A 209 -14.99 -0.22 1.82
C VAL A 209 -13.69 0.28 1.18
N SER A 210 -13.62 1.53 0.75
CA SER A 210 -12.39 2.10 0.19
C SER A 210 -11.24 2.07 1.20
N THR A 211 -11.48 2.40 2.47
CA THR A 211 -10.43 2.30 3.50
C THR A 211 -10.00 0.85 3.79
N HIS A 212 -10.94 -0.10 3.73
CA HIS A 212 -10.63 -1.53 3.83
C HIS A 212 -9.70 -1.94 2.69
N GLU A 213 -10.16 -1.78 1.45
CA GLU A 213 -9.43 -2.21 0.26
C GLU A 213 -8.08 -1.49 0.13
N LEU A 214 -8.02 -0.17 0.31
CA LEU A 214 -6.76 0.57 0.21
C LEU A 214 -5.74 0.16 1.29
N SER A 215 -6.20 -0.23 2.47
CA SER A 215 -5.31 -0.67 3.55
C SER A 215 -4.66 -2.01 3.24
N GLU A 216 -5.46 -2.96 2.79
CA GLU A 216 -5.01 -4.31 2.41
C GLU A 216 -4.13 -4.24 1.17
N TRP A 217 -4.51 -3.42 0.21
CA TRP A 217 -3.68 -3.20 -0.97
C TRP A 217 -2.25 -2.75 -0.64
N VAL A 218 -2.11 -1.91 0.38
CA VAL A 218 -0.79 -1.45 0.83
C VAL A 218 -0.01 -2.56 1.53
N SER A 219 -0.68 -3.40 2.32
CA SER A 219 -0.04 -4.44 3.12
C SER A 219 0.20 -5.76 2.40
N ASP A 220 -0.58 -6.06 1.36
CA ASP A 220 -0.61 -7.31 0.61
C ASP A 220 -1.21 -7.13 -0.80
N PRO A 221 -0.57 -6.34 -1.69
CA PRO A 221 -1.08 -6.06 -3.05
C PRO A 221 -1.21 -7.28 -3.97
N PHE A 222 -0.71 -8.44 -3.54
CA PHE A 222 -0.76 -9.70 -4.27
C PHE A 222 -1.66 -10.68 -3.53
N ILE A 223 -2.96 -10.49 -3.67
CA ILE A 223 -3.91 -11.55 -3.33
C ILE A 223 -3.99 -12.53 -4.50
N SER A 224 -3.61 -13.78 -4.26
CA SER A 224 -3.83 -14.85 -5.22
C SER A 224 -4.73 -15.89 -4.57
N ILE A 225 -5.95 -16.01 -5.09
CA ILE A 225 -6.90 -17.06 -4.73
C ILE A 225 -6.36 -18.49 -5.00
N THR A 226 -5.24 -18.62 -5.71
CA THR A 226 -4.63 -19.92 -6.06
C THR A 226 -3.24 -20.13 -5.45
N GLN A 227 -2.63 -19.12 -4.83
CA GLN A 227 -1.30 -19.23 -4.22
C GLN A 227 -1.37 -19.00 -2.71
N ALA A 228 -0.29 -19.36 -2.02
CA ALA A 228 -0.17 -19.02 -0.60
C ALA A 228 -0.26 -17.48 -0.44
N PRO A 229 -0.93 -16.98 0.61
CA PRO A 229 -1.02 -15.56 0.86
C PRO A 229 0.37 -14.93 0.97
N THR A 230 0.53 -13.74 0.40
CA THR A 230 1.75 -12.93 0.45
C THR A 230 1.47 -11.65 1.25
N GLY A 231 2.49 -10.85 1.54
CA GLY A 231 2.35 -9.65 2.36
C GLY A 231 1.96 -9.95 3.81
N TRP A 232 1.21 -9.05 4.44
CA TRP A 232 0.74 -9.21 5.82
C TRP A 232 -0.57 -9.95 5.88
N TYR A 233 -0.54 -11.20 6.32
CA TYR A 233 -1.73 -12.04 6.30
C TYR A 233 -1.85 -12.90 7.56
N SER A 234 -3.08 -13.05 8.06
CA SER A 234 -3.45 -13.98 9.12
C SER A 234 -4.15 -15.20 8.53
N GLN A 235 -3.58 -16.38 8.75
CA GLN A 235 -4.18 -17.66 8.34
C GLN A 235 -5.61 -17.88 8.89
N SER A 236 -5.92 -17.26 10.03
CA SER A 236 -7.21 -17.44 10.71
C SER A 236 -8.21 -16.33 10.41
N TRP A 237 -7.72 -15.13 10.09
CA TRP A 237 -8.56 -13.93 10.07
C TRP A 237 -8.56 -13.17 8.75
N GLY A 238 -7.57 -13.42 7.88
CA GLY A 238 -7.42 -12.75 6.59
C GLY A 238 -6.39 -11.62 6.60
N GLU A 239 -6.63 -10.64 5.75
CA GLU A 239 -5.84 -9.43 5.57
C GLU A 239 -6.11 -8.42 6.72
N ILE A 240 -5.45 -7.25 6.72
CA ILE A 240 -5.52 -6.31 7.86
C ILE A 240 -6.88 -5.60 8.01
N GLY A 241 -7.64 -5.43 6.92
CA GLY A 241 -9.01 -4.89 6.95
C GLY A 241 -10.00 -5.95 7.41
N ASP A 242 -9.82 -7.17 6.92
CA ASP A 242 -10.52 -8.42 7.20
C ASP A 242 -10.57 -8.81 8.70
N ILE A 243 -9.48 -8.54 9.42
CA ILE A 243 -9.39 -8.72 10.88
C ILE A 243 -10.38 -7.79 11.60
N CYS A 244 -10.58 -6.58 11.08
CA CYS A 244 -11.43 -5.55 11.66
C CYS A 244 -12.77 -5.38 10.93
N GLU A 245 -13.18 -6.41 10.17
CA GLU A 245 -14.47 -6.44 9.49
C GLU A 245 -15.64 -6.18 10.45
N GLY A 246 -16.46 -5.19 10.12
CA GLY A 246 -17.59 -4.75 10.94
C GLY A 246 -17.24 -3.76 12.06
N TYR A 247 -15.98 -3.36 12.21
CA TYR A 247 -15.56 -2.29 13.11
C TYR A 247 -15.47 -0.99 12.32
N TYR A 248 -16.39 -0.06 12.60
CA TYR A 248 -16.48 1.21 11.91
C TYR A 248 -16.13 2.37 12.82
N GLY A 249 -15.56 3.41 12.24
CA GLY A 249 -15.32 4.67 12.90
C GLY A 249 -15.14 5.77 11.88
N ASN A 250 -14.48 6.85 12.31
CA ASN A 250 -14.32 8.03 11.50
C ASN A 250 -12.91 8.58 11.68
N PHE A 251 -12.39 9.26 10.66
CA PHE A 251 -11.22 10.13 10.80
C PHE A 251 -11.59 11.56 10.40
N GLN A 252 -10.78 12.50 10.85
CA GLN A 252 -11.01 13.93 10.60
C GLN A 252 -9.77 14.55 9.97
N VAL A 253 -10.00 15.50 9.06
CA VAL A 253 -8.95 16.32 8.45
C VAL A 253 -9.32 17.78 8.62
N SER A 254 -8.43 18.54 9.23
CA SER A 254 -8.57 19.98 9.39
C SER A 254 -7.85 20.70 8.25
N HIS A 255 -8.55 21.63 7.62
CA HIS A 255 -8.05 22.39 6.47
C HIS A 255 -7.62 23.79 6.89
N SER A 256 -6.77 24.41 6.06
CA SER A 256 -6.21 25.74 6.34
C SER A 256 -7.24 26.87 6.41
N ASP A 257 -8.42 26.67 5.81
CA ASP A 257 -9.56 27.60 5.85
C ASP A 257 -10.43 27.44 7.12
N GLY A 258 -10.04 26.52 8.02
CA GLY A 258 -10.77 26.22 9.25
C GLY A 258 -11.89 25.19 9.08
N THR A 259 -12.13 24.67 7.88
CA THR A 259 -13.08 23.58 7.67
C THR A 259 -12.51 22.27 8.23
N VAL A 260 -13.39 21.40 8.72
CA VAL A 260 -13.03 20.06 9.19
C VAL A 260 -13.93 19.06 8.49
N ASN A 261 -13.32 18.21 7.68
CA ASN A 261 -14.02 17.11 7.06
C ASN A 261 -13.97 15.90 7.99
N THR A 262 -15.08 15.18 8.09
CA THR A 262 -15.17 13.91 8.84
C THR A 262 -15.61 12.83 7.86
N TRP A 263 -14.83 11.77 7.77
CA TRP A 263 -15.08 10.67 6.84
C TRP A 263 -15.30 9.37 7.59
N ALA A 264 -16.29 8.59 7.17
CA ALA A 264 -16.46 7.23 7.67
C ALA A 264 -15.32 6.33 7.19
N MET A 265 -14.94 5.36 8.00
CA MET A 265 -13.94 4.36 7.64
C MET A 265 -14.26 3.01 8.29
N GLN A 266 -13.73 1.95 7.70
CA GLN A 266 -13.46 0.72 8.43
C GLN A 266 -12.23 0.95 9.28
N LEU A 267 -12.31 0.63 10.57
CA LEU A 267 -11.13 0.62 11.43
C LEU A 267 -10.19 -0.47 10.92
N ILE A 268 -8.89 -0.18 10.90
CA ILE A 268 -7.89 -1.11 10.38
C ILE A 268 -7.15 -1.74 11.55
N TYR A 269 -6.75 -3.01 11.40
CA TYR A 269 -5.96 -3.67 12.43
C TYR A 269 -4.61 -2.95 12.60
N SER A 270 -4.23 -2.67 13.84
CA SER A 270 -2.91 -2.18 14.22
C SER A 270 -2.18 -3.23 15.04
N LEU A 271 -1.15 -3.79 14.43
CA LEU A 271 -0.19 -4.68 15.07
C LEU A 271 0.45 -4.03 16.31
N ALA A 272 0.73 -2.73 16.25
CA ALA A 272 1.35 -2.02 17.37
C ALA A 272 0.41 -1.84 18.57
N ASP A 273 -0.84 -1.47 18.34
CA ASP A 273 -1.85 -1.38 19.41
C ASP A 273 -2.16 -2.77 19.99
N ASP A 274 -2.23 -3.81 19.16
CA ASP A 274 -2.38 -5.20 19.62
C ASP A 274 -1.20 -5.63 20.51
N ALA A 275 0.03 -5.37 20.06
CA ALA A 275 1.24 -5.69 20.82
C ALA A 275 1.35 -4.91 22.15
N ALA A 276 0.71 -3.74 22.24
CA ALA A 276 0.61 -2.94 23.45
C ALA A 276 -0.53 -3.39 24.38
N GLY A 277 -1.38 -4.33 23.95
CA GLY A 277 -2.57 -4.76 24.68
C GLY A 277 -3.75 -3.77 24.60
N ASN A 278 -3.74 -2.86 23.63
CA ASN A 278 -4.84 -1.94 23.35
C ASN A 278 -5.90 -2.60 22.45
N THR A 279 -7.00 -1.89 22.17
CA THR A 279 -7.93 -2.30 21.10
C THR A 279 -7.24 -2.18 19.75
N PRO A 280 -7.13 -3.26 18.96
CA PRO A 280 -6.28 -3.25 17.77
C PRO A 280 -6.96 -2.68 16.52
N CYS A 281 -8.29 -2.66 16.46
CA CYS A 281 -9.01 -2.01 15.37
C CYS A 281 -9.13 -0.51 15.66
N VAL A 282 -8.35 0.30 14.94
CA VAL A 282 -8.21 1.74 15.22
C VAL A 282 -8.34 2.57 13.95
N ALA A 283 -8.72 3.85 14.12
CA ALA A 283 -8.80 4.81 13.03
C ALA A 283 -7.43 5.44 12.72
N SER A 284 -6.52 5.39 13.68
CA SER A 284 -5.12 5.81 13.56
C SER A 284 -4.31 5.15 14.67
N SER A 285 -3.03 4.86 14.42
CA SER A 285 -2.11 4.36 15.44
C SER A 285 -1.01 5.39 15.70
N GLN A 286 -0.59 5.51 16.96
CA GLN A 286 0.56 6.36 17.33
C GLN A 286 1.91 5.68 17.05
N ALA A 287 1.91 4.42 16.61
CA ALA A 287 3.13 3.68 16.39
C ALA A 287 3.80 4.07 15.06
N GLY A 288 5.13 4.26 15.12
CA GLY A 288 5.97 4.37 13.93
C GLY A 288 6.08 3.04 13.17
N TYR A 289 6.83 3.08 12.06
CA TYR A 289 7.11 1.91 11.21
C TYR A 289 7.56 0.67 12.02
N VAL A 290 6.79 -0.41 11.95
CA VAL A 290 7.18 -1.73 12.46
C VAL A 290 7.90 -2.43 11.32
N ALA A 291 9.23 -2.44 11.37
CA ALA A 291 10.00 -3.18 10.38
C ALA A 291 9.57 -4.65 10.39
N PRO A 292 9.36 -5.28 9.22
CA PRO A 292 9.24 -6.73 9.15
C PRO A 292 10.44 -7.31 9.90
N ALA A 293 10.20 -8.21 10.86
CA ALA A 293 11.27 -8.78 11.66
C ALA A 293 12.42 -9.21 10.72
N ASP A 294 13.63 -8.70 11.00
CA ASP A 294 14.86 -8.61 10.18
C ASP A 294 15.38 -9.90 9.48
N LYS A 295 14.56 -10.95 9.35
CA LYS A 295 14.89 -12.21 8.66
C LYS A 295 14.66 -12.18 7.15
N ALA A 296 13.72 -11.37 6.63
CA ALA A 296 13.35 -11.43 5.20
C ALA A 296 14.19 -10.52 4.27
N ILE A 297 14.81 -9.45 4.78
CA ILE A 297 15.66 -8.53 3.96
C ILE A 297 17.14 -8.96 4.00
N ARG A 298 17.41 -10.27 4.09
CA ARG A 298 18.79 -10.81 3.94
C ARG A 298 19.05 -11.42 2.56
N SER A 299 18.04 -11.55 1.71
CA SER A 299 18.16 -12.27 0.43
C SER A 299 18.55 -11.40 -0.77
N VAL A 300 18.69 -10.08 -0.61
CA VAL A 300 19.19 -9.17 -1.66
C VAL A 300 20.56 -8.59 -1.32
N GLU A 301 21.42 -9.35 -0.63
CA GLU A 301 22.87 -9.09 -0.70
C GLU A 301 23.44 -9.85 -1.90
N LEU A 302 23.89 -9.12 -2.93
CA LEU A 302 24.75 -9.66 -3.98
C LEU A 302 25.86 -10.49 -3.32
N PRO A 303 26.18 -11.72 -3.78
CA PRO A 303 27.18 -12.60 -3.15
C PRO A 303 28.55 -11.93 -2.93
N ALA A 304 28.89 -10.94 -3.74
CA ALA A 304 30.11 -10.13 -3.63
C ALA A 304 30.15 -9.23 -2.37
N ILE A 305 28.98 -8.80 -1.86
CA ILE A 305 28.84 -7.91 -0.70
C ILE A 305 28.90 -8.74 0.59
N ALA A 306 28.15 -9.84 0.67
CA ALA A 306 28.13 -10.75 1.83
C ALA A 306 29.52 -11.31 2.19
N ALA A 307 30.38 -11.57 1.19
CA ALA A 307 31.76 -12.03 1.40
C ALA A 307 32.65 -10.96 2.07
N ALA A 308 32.39 -9.67 1.83
CA ALA A 308 33.15 -8.57 2.41
C ALA A 308 32.80 -8.29 3.89
N HIS A 309 31.68 -8.82 4.39
CA HIS A 309 31.09 -8.46 5.69
C HIS A 309 31.38 -9.40 6.86
N ARG A 310 32.04 -10.55 6.65
CA ARG A 310 32.47 -11.43 7.75
C ARG A 310 33.62 -10.78 8.54
N GLY A 311 33.38 -10.43 9.80
CA GLY A 311 34.43 -9.98 10.76
C GLY A 311 34.56 -8.48 11.02
N ARG A 312 33.49 -7.68 10.90
CA ARG A 312 33.55 -6.21 11.10
C ARG A 312 32.90 -5.77 12.42
N GLU A 313 33.55 -4.84 13.09
CA GLU A 313 33.12 -4.27 14.37
C GLU A 313 32.30 -2.98 14.15
N LEU A 314 31.15 -2.88 14.83
CA LEU A 314 30.31 -1.67 14.83
C LEU A 314 31.02 -0.59 15.66
N LEU A 315 31.13 0.64 15.16
CA LEU A 315 31.70 1.70 15.98
C LEU A 315 30.75 2.07 17.13
N PRO A 316 31.27 2.30 18.36
CA PRO A 316 30.47 2.68 19.53
C PRO A 316 29.64 3.95 19.31
N ALA A 317 28.49 4.02 19.98
CA ALA A 317 27.53 5.12 19.88
C ALA A 317 28.11 6.52 20.18
N ALA A 318 29.18 6.62 20.99
CA ALA A 318 29.82 7.87 21.37
C ALA A 318 30.39 8.71 20.20
N TYR A 319 30.49 8.16 18.99
CA TYR A 319 30.85 8.90 17.77
C TYR A 319 29.65 9.48 17.00
N ARG A 320 28.41 9.25 17.45
CA ARG A 320 27.16 9.67 16.79
C ARG A 320 26.67 11.07 17.20
N ASP A 321 27.16 11.59 18.34
CA ASP A 321 26.51 12.71 19.05
C ASP A 321 27.17 14.09 18.87
N ARG A 322 27.99 14.30 17.82
CA ARG A 322 28.66 15.60 17.58
C ARG A 322 28.17 16.39 16.36
N GLY A 323 27.10 15.96 15.71
CA GLY A 323 26.47 16.66 14.59
C GLY A 323 25.04 17.07 14.91
N LEU A 324 24.55 18.14 14.28
CA LEU A 324 23.17 18.62 14.38
C LEU A 324 22.13 17.55 13.96
N LEU A 325 22.57 16.53 13.20
CA LEU A 325 21.78 15.37 12.79
C LEU A 325 22.53 14.08 13.14
N PRO A 326 21.85 13.08 13.74
CA PRO A 326 22.47 11.78 14.02
C PRO A 326 22.90 11.16 12.70
N LEU A 327 24.09 10.59 12.56
CA LEU A 327 24.56 10.00 11.29
C LEU A 327 24.19 8.51 11.19
N PRO A 328 24.04 7.94 9.98
CA PRO A 328 23.81 6.51 9.81
C PRO A 328 24.96 5.66 10.39
N PRO A 329 24.69 4.41 10.80
CA PRO A 329 25.71 3.48 11.27
C PRO A 329 26.93 3.42 10.36
N THR A 330 28.11 3.56 10.96
CA THR A 330 29.40 3.52 10.26
C THR A 330 30.21 2.34 10.79
N TYR A 331 30.78 1.56 9.88
CA TYR A 331 31.54 0.34 10.18
C TYR A 331 33.02 0.58 9.93
N ARG A 332 33.86 0.00 10.77
CA ARG A 332 35.31 0.00 10.55
C ARG A 332 35.70 -1.16 9.63
N VAL A 333 36.52 -0.87 8.62
CA VAL A 333 37.02 -1.86 7.66
C VAL A 333 38.53 -1.67 7.48
N ALA A 334 39.25 -2.71 7.09
CA ALA A 334 40.64 -2.58 6.67
C ALA A 334 40.71 -1.59 5.50
N GLY A 335 41.29 -0.40 5.74
CA GLY A 335 41.36 0.69 4.75
C GLY A 335 40.43 1.89 5.00
N GLY A 336 39.57 1.89 6.02
CA GLY A 336 38.81 3.08 6.39
C GLY A 336 37.48 2.86 7.11
N ARG A 337 36.53 3.77 6.86
CA ARG A 337 35.14 3.70 7.36
C ARG A 337 34.22 3.43 6.18
N LEU A 338 33.27 2.51 6.36
CA LEU A 338 32.25 2.20 5.38
C LEU A 338 30.87 2.43 5.99
N ARG A 339 29.94 2.96 5.21
CA ARG A 339 28.51 2.94 5.55
C ARG A 339 27.85 1.92 4.62
N ARG A 340 26.99 1.05 5.14
CA ARG A 340 26.20 0.16 4.28
C ARG A 340 25.20 1.02 3.53
N GLN A 341 25.05 0.78 2.22
CA GLN A 341 24.08 1.50 1.39
C GLN A 341 22.66 1.37 1.97
N LEU A 342 22.31 0.19 2.48
CA LEU A 342 21.05 -0.05 3.18
C LEU A 342 20.87 0.80 4.45
N ASP A 343 21.93 1.00 5.24
CA ASP A 343 21.85 1.82 6.46
C ASP A 343 21.72 3.31 6.13
N VAL A 344 22.39 3.77 5.07
CA VAL A 344 22.25 5.14 4.55
C VAL A 344 20.84 5.35 3.99
N TYR A 345 20.30 4.35 3.27
CA TYR A 345 18.94 4.37 2.76
C TYR A 345 17.90 4.41 3.88
N ARG A 346 17.99 3.51 4.88
CA ARG A 346 17.12 3.49 6.07
C ARG A 346 17.20 4.81 6.84
N TYR A 347 18.41 5.36 6.99
CA TYR A 347 18.61 6.65 7.65
C TYR A 347 17.99 7.81 6.88
N GLY A 348 18.22 7.90 5.57
CA GLY A 348 17.59 8.92 4.71
C GLY A 348 16.06 8.80 4.74
N ARG A 349 15.54 7.56 4.68
CA ARG A 349 14.10 7.26 4.80
C ARG A 349 13.54 7.73 6.14
N HIS A 350 14.23 7.48 7.25
CA HIS A 350 13.75 7.92 8.57
C HIS A 350 13.84 9.43 8.76
N LEU A 351 14.93 10.05 8.28
CA LEU A 351 15.11 11.51 8.33
C LEU A 351 14.05 12.25 7.49
N MET A 352 13.65 11.66 6.36
CA MET A 352 12.68 12.26 5.43
C MET A 352 11.24 11.79 5.66
N ALA A 353 10.99 10.80 6.51
CA ALA A 353 9.65 10.21 6.71
C ALA A 353 8.61 11.23 7.21
N ASP A 354 9.04 12.28 7.89
CA ASP A 354 8.17 13.32 8.44
C ASP A 354 8.09 14.57 7.54
N PHE A 355 8.73 14.55 6.38
CA PHE A 355 8.58 15.59 5.36
C PHE A 355 7.55 15.11 4.32
N PRO A 356 6.28 15.56 4.38
CA PRO A 356 5.35 15.26 3.30
C PRO A 356 5.85 15.91 2.02
N HIS A 357 5.65 15.25 0.87
CA HIS A 357 6.13 15.72 -0.44
C HIS A 357 5.68 17.15 -0.79
N THR A 358 4.54 17.57 -0.24
CA THR A 358 3.99 18.93 -0.36
C THR A 358 4.78 20.00 0.40
N ASN A 359 5.54 19.62 1.42
CA ASN A 359 6.40 20.50 2.22
C ASN A 359 7.88 20.41 1.82
N VAL A 360 8.21 19.59 0.82
CA VAL A 360 9.56 19.58 0.25
C VAL A 360 9.71 20.85 -0.58
N HIS A 361 10.33 21.88 0.01
CA HIS A 361 10.63 23.13 -0.67
C HIS A 361 11.29 22.80 -2.03
N PRO A 362 10.86 23.40 -3.15
CA PRO A 362 11.29 23.01 -4.51
C PRO A 362 12.82 23.08 -4.73
N GLN A 363 13.54 23.70 -3.80
CA GLN A 363 15.00 23.80 -3.80
C GLN A 363 15.71 22.61 -3.12
N ILE A 364 15.03 21.73 -2.39
CA ILE A 364 15.67 20.60 -1.68
C ILE A 364 16.40 19.65 -2.65
N PRO A 365 15.85 19.26 -3.81
CA PRO A 365 16.60 18.47 -4.78
C PRO A 365 17.88 19.17 -5.27
N ALA A 366 17.85 20.50 -5.44
CA ALA A 366 19.02 21.28 -5.83
C ALA A 366 20.06 21.34 -4.69
N LEU A 367 19.62 21.57 -3.45
CA LEU A 367 20.47 21.55 -2.26
C LEU A 367 21.14 20.19 -2.05
N LEU A 368 20.40 19.09 -2.18
CA LEU A 368 20.96 17.74 -2.06
C LEU A 368 21.99 17.45 -3.16
N ARG A 369 21.78 17.97 -4.38
CA ARG A 369 22.74 17.88 -5.48
C ARG A 369 23.98 18.73 -5.23
N GLU A 370 23.84 19.94 -4.69
CA GLU A 370 24.97 20.78 -4.28
C GLU A 370 25.81 20.13 -3.17
N ILE A 371 25.17 19.51 -2.18
CA ILE A 371 25.85 18.76 -1.12
C ILE A 371 26.62 17.56 -1.71
N ALA A 372 26.01 16.81 -2.62
CA ALA A 372 26.67 15.69 -3.30
C ALA A 372 27.90 16.17 -4.10
N ASP A 373 27.76 17.25 -4.87
CA ASP A 373 28.85 17.82 -5.67
C ASP A 373 29.99 18.37 -4.78
N ALA A 374 29.66 18.91 -3.60
CA ALA A 374 30.66 19.36 -2.64
C ALA A 374 31.46 18.18 -2.06
N LEU A 375 30.77 17.08 -1.70
CA LEU A 375 31.40 15.87 -1.18
C LEU A 375 32.29 15.18 -2.21
N ASP A 376 31.90 15.17 -3.49
CA ASP A 376 32.71 14.58 -4.55
C ASP A 376 33.93 15.44 -4.89
N ARG A 377 33.82 16.77 -4.81
CA ARG A 377 34.98 17.67 -4.90
C ARG A 377 36.01 17.43 -3.78
N GLU A 378 35.55 17.11 -2.58
CA GLU A 378 36.42 16.81 -1.44
C GLU A 378 37.21 15.50 -1.66
N LYS A 379 36.59 14.46 -2.25
CA LYS A 379 37.28 13.20 -2.60
C LYS A 379 38.39 13.40 -3.63
N VAL A 380 38.21 14.33 -4.59
CA VAL A 380 39.22 14.65 -5.61
C VAL A 380 40.43 15.34 -4.98
N MET A 381 40.22 16.17 -3.96
CA MET A 381 41.29 16.89 -3.25
C MET A 381 42.14 15.92 -2.41
N VAL A 382 41.53 14.97 -1.71
CA VAL A 382 42.25 13.94 -0.92
C VAL A 382 43.06 12.99 -1.79
N GLY A 383 42.66 12.79 -3.05
CA GLY A 383 43.39 11.97 -4.02
C GLY A 383 44.64 12.64 -4.63
N ARG A 384 44.74 13.97 -4.58
CA ARG A 384 45.83 14.72 -5.23
C ARG A 384 47.11 14.83 -4.38
N ASP A 385 47.01 14.71 -3.06
CA ASP A 385 48.13 14.94 -2.13
C ASP A 385 49.07 13.75 -1.90
N ARG A 386 48.87 12.61 -2.58
CA ARG A 386 49.72 11.40 -2.42
C ARG A 386 50.81 11.21 -3.47
N ARG A 387 51.05 12.18 -4.35
CA ARG A 387 52.18 12.15 -5.30
C ARG A 387 53.05 13.39 -5.18
N ALA A 388 53.69 13.58 -4.02
CA ALA A 388 54.92 14.37 -3.98
C ALA A 388 56.03 13.58 -4.70
N PRO A 389 56.77 14.18 -5.65
CA PRO A 389 57.88 13.50 -6.30
C PRO A 389 59.01 13.30 -5.29
N LYS A 390 59.51 12.07 -5.18
CA LYS A 390 60.78 11.80 -4.50
C LYS A 390 61.89 12.52 -5.27
N ALA A 391 62.46 13.56 -4.68
CA ALA A 391 63.70 14.15 -5.15
C ALA A 391 64.85 13.13 -4.97
N ALA A 392 65.71 13.06 -5.99
CA ALA A 392 66.90 12.23 -6.05
C ALA A 392 68.05 12.78 -5.19
#